data_AF-A0A7W3T8F0-F1
#
_entry.id   AF-A0A7W3T8F0-F1
#
_cell.length_a   1.000
_cell.length_b   1.000
_cell.length_c   1.000
_cell.angle_alpha   90.00
_cell.angle_beta   90.00
_cell.angle_gamma   90.00
#
_symmetry.space_group_name_H-M   'P 1'
#
loop_
_entity.id
_entity.type
_entity.pdbx_description
1 polymer ?
#
loop_
_entity_poly.entity_id
_entity_poly.type
_entity_poly.pdbx_seq_one_letter_code
_entity_poly.pdbx_strand_id
1 'polypeptide(L)'
;MPELRFLASLGTLPALARQLSSLGGCRRPIRLEGHRTDHTLDTTTGEIGPALRRLDSTDLPAGHLLVRCNNRRATRCPSCAETYRRDTYHLITAGLRGGKGTPETVASHP
;
A
#
# COMPACT_ATOMS: atom_id res chain seq x y z
N MET A 1 -8.11 15.94 20.10
CA MET A 1 -9.04 14.96 20.72
C MET A 1 -10.53 15.19 20.43
N PRO A 2 -11.07 16.40 20.08
CA PRO A 2 -12.49 16.53 19.75
C PRO A 2 -12.92 15.76 18.48
N GLU A 3 -12.05 15.65 17.48
CA GLU A 3 -12.33 14.88 16.25
C GLU A 3 -12.59 13.39 16.51
N LEU A 4 -11.84 12.75 17.42
CA LEU A 4 -11.99 11.31 17.67
C LEU A 4 -13.34 10.97 18.30
N ARG A 5 -13.87 11.83 19.18
CA ARG A 5 -15.21 11.66 19.75
C ARG A 5 -16.32 11.88 18.71
N PHE A 6 -16.12 12.84 17.80
CA PHE A 6 -17.06 13.10 16.70
C PHE A 6 -17.10 11.95 15.69
N LEU A 7 -15.93 11.43 15.30
CA LEU A 7 -15.82 10.23 14.46
C LEU A 7 -16.41 8.98 15.15
N ALA A 8 -16.33 8.91 16.49
CA ALA A 8 -16.99 7.86 17.28
C ALA A 8 -18.51 7.94 17.18
N SER A 9 -19.07 9.14 17.36
CA SER A 9 -20.52 9.36 17.29
C SER A 9 -21.12 9.12 15.91
N LEU A 10 -20.32 9.25 14.84
CA LEU A 10 -20.74 8.98 13.46
C LEU A 10 -20.59 7.50 13.05
N GLY A 11 -20.09 6.63 13.93
CA GLY A 11 -19.89 5.20 13.62
C GLY A 11 -18.77 4.91 12.61
N THR A 12 -17.95 5.91 12.24
CA THR A 12 -16.90 5.77 11.22
C THR A 12 -15.56 5.26 11.77
N LEU A 13 -15.41 5.22 13.11
CA LEU A 13 -14.17 4.79 13.77
C LEU A 13 -13.65 3.41 13.32
N PRO A 14 -14.47 2.34 13.19
CA PRO A 14 -13.95 1.05 12.76
C PRO A 14 -13.38 1.09 11.35
N ALA A 15 -14.01 1.83 10.44
CA ALA A 15 -13.55 1.98 9.08
C ALA A 15 -12.26 2.80 9.00
N LEU A 16 -12.16 3.88 9.78
CA LEU A 16 -10.95 4.66 9.92
C LEU A 16 -9.80 3.84 10.53
N ALA A 17 -10.08 3.06 11.58
CA ALA A 17 -9.09 2.18 12.20
C ALA A 17 -8.55 1.14 11.21
N ARG A 18 -9.41 0.53 10.38
CA ARG A 18 -8.98 -0.36 9.29
C ARG A 18 -8.09 0.36 8.28
N GLN A 19 -8.46 1.57 7.87
CA GLN A 19 -7.65 2.36 6.94
C GLN A 19 -6.27 2.68 7.51
N LEU A 20 -6.20 3.14 8.76
CA LEU A 20 -4.93 3.44 9.45
C LEU A 20 -4.08 2.18 9.67
N SER A 21 -4.71 1.04 9.96
CA SER A 21 -4.01 -0.23 10.13
C SER A 21 -3.27 -0.67 8.86
N SER A 22 -3.82 -0.36 7.67
CA SER A 22 -3.17 -0.65 6.39
C SER A 22 -1.84 0.10 6.18
N LEU A 23 -1.61 1.19 6.93
CA LEU A 23 -0.37 1.97 6.85
C LEU A 23 0.81 1.32 7.59
N GLY A 24 0.55 0.28 8.40
CA GLY A 24 1.59 -0.49 9.11
C GLY A 24 2.48 0.37 10.01
N GLY A 25 1.97 1.47 10.57
CA GLY A 25 2.74 2.40 11.42
C GLY A 25 3.54 3.47 10.66
N CYS A 26 3.23 3.76 9.39
CA CYS A 26 3.82 4.87 8.66
C CYS A 26 3.64 6.20 9.41
N ARG A 27 4.74 6.92 9.67
CA ARG A 27 4.73 8.17 10.46
C ARG A 27 4.16 9.39 9.72
N ARG A 28 4.22 9.39 8.39
CA ARG A 28 3.79 10.53 7.56
C ARG A 28 3.14 10.05 6.26
N PRO A 29 1.96 9.41 6.32
CA PRO A 29 1.28 8.88 5.15
C PRO A 29 0.99 9.97 4.11
N ILE A 30 1.00 9.56 2.84
CA ILE A 30 0.63 10.43 1.71
C ILE A 30 -0.90 10.39 1.59
N ARG A 31 -1.50 11.56 1.40
CA ARG A 31 -2.94 11.73 1.15
C ARG A 31 -3.12 11.83 -0.36
N LEU A 32 -3.80 10.85 -0.94
CA LEU A 32 -4.18 10.87 -2.34
C LEU A 32 -5.64 11.33 -2.45
N GLU A 33 -5.87 12.21 -3.42
CA GLU A 33 -7.19 12.74 -3.77
C GLU A 33 -7.49 12.37 -5.22
N GLY A 34 -8.75 12.03 -5.48
CA GLY A 34 -9.24 11.60 -6.78
C GLY A 34 -10.16 10.39 -6.66
N HIS A 35 -10.36 9.72 -7.78
CA HIS A 35 -11.25 8.56 -7.87
C HIS A 35 -10.62 7.43 -8.67
N ARG A 36 -11.07 6.21 -8.42
CA ARG A 36 -10.73 5.03 -9.22
C ARG A 36 -12.01 4.37 -9.71
N THR A 37 -12.04 4.04 -10.99
CA THR A 37 -13.12 3.23 -11.58
C THR A 37 -12.55 1.89 -12.00
N ASP A 38 -13.09 0.82 -11.43
CA ASP A 38 -12.76 -0.55 -11.79
C ASP A 38 -13.71 -0.99 -12.91
N HIS A 39 -13.18 -1.56 -13.99
CA HIS A 39 -13.92 -2.03 -15.16
C HIS A 39 -13.84 -3.55 -15.29
N THR A 40 -14.85 -4.16 -15.90
CA THR A 40 -14.72 -5.54 -16.40
C THR A 40 -13.68 -5.56 -17.52
N LEU A 41 -12.78 -6.54 -17.51
CA LEU A 41 -11.83 -6.77 -18.59
C LEU A 41 -12.03 -8.17 -19.15
N ASP A 42 -12.28 -8.27 -20.45
CA ASP A 42 -12.15 -9.54 -21.16
C ASP A 42 -10.65 -9.84 -21.34
N THR A 43 -10.14 -10.89 -20.69
CA THR A 43 -8.71 -11.22 -20.73
C THR A 43 -8.27 -11.91 -22.04
N THR A 44 -9.22 -12.34 -22.87
CA THR A 44 -8.97 -12.98 -24.17
C THR A 44 -8.93 -11.94 -25.29
N THR A 45 -9.88 -10.99 -25.29
CA THR A 45 -9.99 -9.95 -26.33
C THR A 45 -9.34 -8.62 -25.93
N GLY A 46 -9.19 -8.36 -24.63
CA GLY A 46 -8.73 -7.07 -24.10
C GLY A 46 -9.81 -6.00 -24.03
N GLU A 47 -11.07 -6.31 -24.36
CA GLU A 47 -12.16 -5.34 -24.32
C GLU A 47 -12.43 -4.86 -22.89
N ILE A 48 -12.54 -3.53 -22.75
CA ILE A 48 -12.90 -2.87 -21.49
C ILE A 48 -14.42 -2.76 -21.45
N GLY A 49 -15.03 -3.53 -20.55
CA GLY A 49 -16.46 -3.56 -20.33
C GLY A 49 -16.97 -2.43 -19.43
N PRO A 50 -18.23 -2.52 -18.99
CA PRO A 50 -18.84 -1.52 -18.14
C PRO A 50 -18.10 -1.35 -16.81
N ALA A 51 -18.26 -0.16 -16.21
CA ALA A 51 -17.74 0.10 -14.88
C ALA A 51 -18.44 -0.80 -13.84
N LEU A 52 -17.63 -1.46 -13.01
CA LEU A 52 -18.09 -2.33 -11.93
C LEU A 52 -18.18 -1.58 -10.60
N ARG A 53 -17.17 -0.75 -10.32
CA ARG A 53 -17.07 -0.02 -9.05
C ARG A 53 -16.39 1.31 -9.26
N ARG A 54 -16.94 2.36 -8.66
CA ARG A 54 -16.27 3.64 -8.49
C ARG A 54 -15.93 3.84 -7.02
N LEU A 55 -14.69 4.22 -6.75
CA LEU A 55 -14.20 4.66 -5.46
C LEU A 55 -13.87 6.13 -5.58
N ASP A 56 -14.46 6.97 -4.73
CA ASP A 56 -14.03 8.35 -4.55
C ASP A 56 -13.25 8.49 -3.24
N SER A 57 -12.15 9.23 -3.28
CA SER A 57 -11.30 9.43 -2.10
C SER A 57 -12.01 10.19 -0.98
N THR A 58 -12.97 11.05 -1.33
CA THR A 58 -13.77 11.83 -0.37
C THR A 58 -14.72 10.95 0.45
N ASP A 59 -15.10 9.80 -0.09
CA ASP A 59 -16.01 8.85 0.57
C ASP A 59 -15.25 7.92 1.55
N LEU A 60 -13.92 8.00 1.57
CA LEU A 60 -13.11 7.19 2.48
C LEU A 60 -13.16 7.74 3.92
N PRO A 61 -12.98 6.88 4.95
CA PRO A 61 -13.15 7.28 6.34
C PRO A 61 -12.26 8.45 6.80
N ALA A 62 -11.08 8.61 6.20
CA ALA A 62 -10.17 9.72 6.46
C ALA A 62 -10.34 10.92 5.51
N GLY A 63 -11.36 10.92 4.63
CA GLY A 63 -11.58 11.90 3.57
C GLY A 63 -10.55 11.86 2.43
N HIS A 64 -9.61 10.92 2.48
CA HIS A 64 -8.57 10.71 1.49
C HIS A 64 -8.19 9.23 1.41
N LEU A 65 -7.57 8.84 0.29
CA LEU A 65 -6.86 7.57 0.24
C LEU A 65 -5.48 7.73 0.87
N LEU A 66 -5.31 7.16 2.07
CA LEU A 66 -4.03 7.16 2.76
C LEU A 66 -3.15 6.02 2.26
N VAL A 67 -1.93 6.35 1.84
CA VAL A 67 -0.89 5.37 1.47
C VAL A 67 0.39 5.59 2.26
N ARG A 68 1.18 4.52 2.40
CA ARG A 68 2.48 4.57 3.08
C ARG A 68 3.43 5.54 2.36
N CYS A 69 4.28 6.24 3.11
CA CYS A 69 5.22 7.22 2.52
C CYS A 69 6.39 6.60 1.77
N ASN A 70 6.64 5.30 1.98
CA ASN A 70 7.73 4.53 1.38
C ASN A 70 9.13 5.18 1.49
N ASN A 71 9.33 6.05 2.50
CA ASN A 71 10.63 6.65 2.73
C ASN A 71 11.60 5.60 3.28
N ARG A 72 12.71 5.38 2.57
CA ARG A 72 13.74 4.40 2.94
C ARG A 72 14.61 4.81 4.13
N ARG A 73 14.56 6.06 4.59
CA ARG A 73 15.40 6.56 5.69
C ARG A 73 14.72 6.28 7.02
N ALA A 74 15.34 5.46 7.87
CA ALA A 74 14.83 5.16 9.22
C ALA A 74 14.63 6.43 10.06
N THR A 75 15.48 7.45 9.87
CA THR A 75 15.33 8.77 10.52
C THR A 75 14.07 9.53 10.12
N ARG A 76 13.45 9.21 8.98
CA ARG A 76 12.21 9.85 8.49
C ARG A 76 10.99 8.99 8.78
N CYS A 77 11.07 7.69 8.58
CA CYS A 77 9.98 6.76 8.88
C CYS A 77 10.54 5.35 9.20
N PRO A 78 10.63 4.95 10.48
CA PRO A 78 11.14 3.64 10.86
C PRO A 78 10.34 2.48 10.24
N SER A 79 9.01 2.53 10.28
CA SER A 79 8.16 1.46 9.71
C SER A 79 8.39 1.23 8.21
N CYS A 80 8.40 2.30 7.40
CA CYS A 80 8.62 2.16 5.96
C CYS A 80 10.05 1.72 5.64
N ALA A 81 11.04 2.24 6.37
CA ALA A 81 12.44 1.83 6.20
C ALA A 81 12.64 0.35 6.53
N GLU A 82 11.96 -0.17 7.55
CA GLU A 82 12.03 -1.59 7.94
C GLU A 82 11.42 -2.52 6.88
N THR A 83 10.29 -2.15 6.26
CA THR A 83 9.77 -2.90 5.10
C THR A 83 10.79 -2.88 3.96
N TYR A 84 11.29 -1.70 3.59
CA TYR A 84 12.27 -1.56 2.52
C TYR A 84 13.54 -2.40 2.77
N ARG A 85 14.03 -2.45 4.02
CA ARG A 85 15.21 -3.22 4.41
C ARG A 85 15.00 -4.73 4.21
N ARG A 86 13.82 -5.25 4.59
CA ARG A 86 13.47 -6.67 4.40
C ARG A 86 13.35 -7.03 2.92
N ASP A 87 12.67 -6.18 2.14
CA ASP A 87 12.52 -6.39 0.69
C ASP A 87 13.89 -6.38 0.00
N THR A 88 14.72 -5.40 0.33
CA THR A 88 16.09 -5.26 -0.19
C THR A 88 16.96 -6.46 0.19
N TYR A 89 16.86 -6.96 1.42
CA TYR A 89 17.57 -8.18 1.83
C TYR A 89 17.22 -9.36 0.93
N HIS A 90 15.93 -9.57 0.64
CA HIS A 90 15.52 -10.66 -0.24
C HIS A 90 15.97 -10.46 -1.68
N LEU A 91 15.97 -9.22 -2.20
CA LEU A 91 16.48 -8.92 -3.54
C LEU A 91 17.97 -9.23 -3.64
N ILE A 92 18.78 -8.75 -2.68
CA ILE A 92 20.23 -9.00 -2.64
C ILE A 92 20.50 -10.50 -2.48
N THR A 93 19.81 -11.17 -1.55
CA THR A 93 20.02 -12.60 -1.31
C THR A 93 19.70 -13.43 -2.54
N ALA A 94 18.60 -13.13 -3.25
CA ALA A 94 18.26 -13.79 -4.50
C ALA A 94 19.34 -13.58 -5.58
N GLY A 95 19.89 -12.36 -5.67
CA GLY A 95 20.99 -12.05 -6.59
C GLY A 95 22.33 -12.69 -6.21
N LEU A 96 22.53 -13.15 -4.98
CA LEU A 96 23.79 -13.78 -4.55
C LEU A 96 23.72 -15.31 -4.52
N ARG A 97 22.54 -15.88 -4.32
CA ARG A 97 22.36 -17.32 -4.07
C ARG A 97 21.32 -17.99 -4.96
N GLY A 98 20.61 -17.23 -5.80
CA GLY A 98 19.39 -17.68 -6.45
C GLY A 98 18.16 -17.61 -5.53
N GLY A 99 17.01 -18.02 -6.06
CA GLY A 99 15.70 -17.95 -5.40
C GLY A 99 14.81 -16.82 -5.95
N LYS A 100 13.51 -16.81 -5.60
CA LYS A 100 12.52 -15.85 -6.13
C LYS A 100 12.49 -15.76 -7.68
N GLY A 101 12.67 -16.88 -8.35
CA GLY A 101 12.74 -16.95 -9.82
C GLY A 101 14.15 -16.74 -10.40
N THR A 102 15.14 -16.35 -9.58
CA THR A 102 16.55 -16.32 -9.97
C THR A 102 17.16 -17.74 -9.90
N PRO A 103 17.87 -18.22 -10.94
CA PRO A 103 18.52 -19.54 -10.92
C PRO A 103 19.55 -19.68 -9.81
N GLU A 104 19.69 -20.89 -9.25
CA GLU A 104 20.71 -21.20 -8.24
C GLU A 104 22.15 -21.07 -8.78
N THR A 105 22.33 -21.21 -10.10
CA THR A 105 23.64 -21.07 -10.77
C THR A 105 24.26 -19.68 -10.59
N VAL A 106 23.48 -18.66 -10.25
CA VAL A 106 23.99 -17.32 -9.90
C VAL A 106 24.97 -17.40 -8.72
N ALA A 107 24.80 -18.34 -7.79
CA ALA A 107 25.75 -18.53 -6.68
C ALA A 107 27.19 -18.84 -7.14
N SER A 108 27.38 -19.34 -8.37
CA SER A 108 28.71 -19.61 -8.93
C SER A 108 29.42 -18.34 -9.41
N HIS A 109 28.65 -17.34 -9.88
CA HIS A 109 29.13 -16.06 -10.41
C HIS A 109 28.10 -14.97 -10.06
N PRO A 110 28.06 -14.56 -8.79
CA PRO A 110 27.02 -13.66 -8.27
C PRO A 110 27.12 -12.23 -8.82
#